data_AF-A0A368G875-F1
#
_entry.id   AF-A0A368G875-F1
#
_cell.length_a   1.000
_cell.length_b   1.000
_cell.length_c   1.000
_cell.angle_alpha   90.00
_cell.angle_beta   90.00
_cell.angle_gamma   90.00
#
_symmetry.space_group_name_H-M   'P 1'
#
loop_
_entity.id
_entity.type
_entity.pdbx_description
1 polymer ?
#
loop_
_entity_poly.entity_id
_entity_poly.type
_entity_poly.pdbx_seq_one_letter_code
_entity_poly.pdbx_strand_id
1 'polypeptide(L)'
;MENLLQNSSVRRRDCLLVKETNVCLTCLVLQAQANKKKIALPPGVLAVGKGIAAELAPIASSIYQCMDLQCMCNYLRGQLAANGQCSLPNGQMLRKAIRKEYRVMTDDERQRYHAALQTLKQNGEYDRISRIHSHSTKVGGAHSGPAFLPWHREFSKR
;
A
#
# COMPACT_ATOMS: atom_id res chain seq x y z
N MET A 1 19.99 -15.74 59.83
CA MET A 1 20.79 -15.61 58.59
C MET A 1 19.81 -15.21 57.49
N GLU A 2 19.36 -13.96 57.48
CA GLU A 2 19.99 -12.84 56.73
C GLU A 2 19.94 -13.11 55.22
N ASN A 3 18.98 -12.49 54.52
CA ASN A 3 18.99 -11.12 53.96
C ASN A 3 19.57 -11.13 52.53
N LEU A 4 18.70 -10.90 51.52
CA LEU A 4 18.52 -9.62 50.80
C LEU A 4 19.61 -9.45 49.70
N LEU A 5 19.37 -9.02 48.46
CA LEU A 5 18.66 -7.84 47.94
C LEU A 5 18.41 -8.09 46.42
N GLN A 6 17.20 -7.88 45.88
CA GLN A 6 16.72 -6.69 45.11
C GLN A 6 17.37 -6.54 43.71
N ASN A 7 16.77 -6.00 42.64
CA ASN A 7 15.55 -5.28 42.24
C ASN A 7 15.61 -5.30 40.67
N SER A 8 14.66 -4.97 39.81
CA SER A 8 13.54 -4.03 39.79
C SER A 8 12.79 -4.29 38.46
N SER A 9 11.46 -4.49 38.41
CA SER A 9 10.38 -3.46 38.40
C SER A 9 9.90 -3.15 36.95
N VAL A 10 8.62 -3.06 36.54
CA VAL A 10 7.30 -3.16 37.21
C VAL A 10 6.18 -3.24 36.14
N ARG A 11 5.22 -4.14 36.40
CA ARG A 11 3.74 -4.17 36.23
C ARG A 11 3.00 -3.75 34.92
N ARG A 12 2.24 -4.74 34.41
CA ARG A 12 0.87 -4.66 33.86
C ARG A 12 -0.15 -4.25 34.94
N ARG A 13 -1.23 -3.51 34.59
CA ARG A 13 -2.65 -3.62 35.05
C ARG A 13 -3.54 -2.81 34.09
N ASP A 14 -4.44 -3.42 33.32
CA ASP A 14 -5.85 -3.75 33.61
C ASP A 14 -6.82 -2.60 33.31
N CYS A 15 -7.76 -2.88 32.40
CA CYS A 15 -8.96 -2.10 32.13
C CYS A 15 -9.85 -2.06 33.37
N LEU A 16 -10.40 -0.88 33.71
CA LEU A 16 -11.61 -0.79 34.52
C LEU A 16 -12.59 0.22 33.94
N LEU A 17 -13.81 -0.27 33.78
CA LEU A 17 -15.02 0.40 33.33
C LEU A 17 -15.65 1.07 34.56
N VAL A 18 -15.91 2.38 34.56
CA VAL A 18 -16.77 3.02 35.57
C VAL A 18 -17.75 4.00 34.89
N LYS A 19 -19.02 3.81 35.27
CA LYS A 19 -20.23 4.52 34.85
C LYS A 19 -20.36 5.90 35.49
N GLU A 20 -21.06 6.76 34.75
CA GLU A 20 -21.96 7.84 35.21
C GLU A 20 -21.42 8.98 36.09
N THR A 21 -21.37 10.19 35.53
CA THR A 21 -21.98 11.40 36.13
C THR A 21 -22.34 12.40 35.02
N ASN A 22 -23.54 12.94 35.12
CA ASN A 22 -24.11 13.94 34.22
C ASN A 22 -23.97 15.31 34.92
N VAL A 23 -23.12 16.21 34.41
CA VAL A 23 -23.15 17.63 34.80
C VAL A 23 -22.98 18.50 33.56
N CYS A 24 -24.07 19.16 33.21
CA CYS A 24 -24.13 20.28 32.28
C CYS A 24 -23.68 21.54 33.04
N LEU A 25 -22.62 22.21 32.57
CA LEU A 25 -22.36 23.61 32.92
C LEU A 25 -21.83 24.36 31.70
N THR A 26 -22.56 25.41 31.35
CA THR A 26 -22.39 26.30 30.21
C THR A 26 -21.12 27.16 30.27
N CYS A 27 -20.50 27.31 29.09
CA CYS A 27 -19.90 28.51 28.49
C CYS A 27 -18.78 29.28 29.23
N LEU A 28 -17.55 29.15 28.72
CA LEU A 28 -16.62 30.28 28.60
C LEU A 28 -15.72 30.06 27.37
N VAL A 29 -16.06 30.78 26.31
CA VAL A 29 -15.37 30.82 25.02
C VAL A 29 -14.25 31.87 25.12
N LEU A 30 -13.01 31.47 24.88
CA LEU A 30 -11.93 32.37 24.47
C LEU A 30 -11.33 31.84 23.17
N GLN A 31 -11.95 32.21 22.05
CA GLN A 31 -11.40 32.00 20.72
C GLN A 31 -10.47 33.17 20.38
N ALA A 32 -9.17 32.88 20.26
CA ALA A 32 -8.22 33.81 19.65
C ALA A 32 -8.57 33.98 18.16
N GLN A 33 -8.98 35.19 17.78
CA GLN A 33 -9.32 35.55 16.41
C GLN A 33 -8.05 35.93 15.64
N ALA A 34 -7.54 35.03 14.80
CA ALA A 34 -6.51 35.36 13.81
C ALA A 34 -7.17 35.92 12.55
N ASN A 35 -6.90 37.19 12.23
CA ASN A 35 -7.50 37.93 11.14
C ASN A 35 -6.97 37.42 9.78
N LYS A 36 -7.79 36.69 9.00
CA LYS A 36 -7.44 36.25 7.63
C LYS A 36 -7.83 37.30 6.60
N LYS A 37 -6.85 37.99 6.01
CA LYS A 37 -7.04 38.79 4.79
C LYS A 37 -7.36 37.84 3.63
N LYS A 38 -8.58 37.90 3.10
CA LYS A 38 -9.01 37.08 1.95
C LYS A 38 -8.54 37.74 0.65
N ILE A 39 -7.61 37.10 -0.05
CA ILE A 39 -7.33 37.39 -1.46
C ILE A 39 -8.14 36.36 -2.26
N ALA A 40 -9.11 36.82 -3.04
CA ALA A 40 -9.91 35.97 -3.89
C ALA A 40 -9.10 35.57 -5.13
N LEU A 41 -8.89 34.26 -5.33
CA LEU A 41 -8.39 33.68 -6.58
C LEU A 41 -9.56 33.02 -7.34
N PRO A 42 -9.51 33.03 -8.69
CA PRO A 42 -10.49 32.34 -9.52
C PRO A 42 -10.50 30.82 -9.22
N PRO A 43 -11.67 30.17 -9.31
CA PRO A 43 -11.78 28.74 -9.03
C PRO A 43 -10.97 27.94 -10.05
N GLY A 44 -9.90 27.28 -9.58
CA GLY A 44 -9.19 26.28 -10.39
C GLY A 44 -7.67 26.37 -10.47
N VAL A 45 -7.00 27.40 -9.91
CA VAL A 45 -5.51 27.44 -9.91
C VAL A 45 -4.98 28.12 -8.65
N LEU A 46 -4.28 27.37 -7.79
CA LEU A 46 -3.36 27.93 -6.79
C LEU A 46 -1.93 27.70 -7.28
N ALA A 47 -1.35 28.72 -7.89
CA ALA A 47 0.09 28.76 -8.17
C ALA A 47 0.80 29.44 -7.00
N VAL A 48 1.34 28.65 -6.08
CA VAL A 48 2.44 29.07 -5.20
C VAL A 48 3.42 27.90 -5.09
N GLY A 49 4.65 28.12 -5.57
CA GLY A 49 5.75 27.17 -5.53
C GLY A 49 5.92 26.43 -6.86
N LYS A 50 7.16 26.31 -7.34
CA LYS A 50 7.54 25.48 -8.49
C LYS A 50 6.76 24.17 -8.44
N GLY A 51 5.85 23.97 -9.39
CA GLY A 51 4.93 22.84 -9.41
C GLY A 51 5.69 21.53 -9.46
N ILE A 52 5.92 20.97 -8.28
CA ILE A 52 6.31 19.58 -8.07
C ILE A 52 5.08 18.72 -8.39
N ALA A 53 4.76 18.58 -9.67
CA ALA A 53 3.82 17.57 -10.13
C ALA A 53 4.23 16.15 -9.67
N ALA A 54 5.51 15.98 -9.28
CA ALA A 54 6.06 14.76 -8.70
C ALA A 54 5.65 14.46 -7.25
N GLU A 55 5.19 15.44 -6.46
CA GLU A 55 4.86 15.22 -5.03
C GLU A 55 3.42 14.77 -4.77
N LEU A 56 2.55 14.80 -5.79
CA LEU A 56 1.18 14.28 -5.70
C LEU A 56 1.10 12.78 -6.06
N ALA A 57 2.19 12.18 -6.52
CA ALA A 57 2.28 10.74 -6.65
C ALA A 57 2.57 10.13 -5.26
N PRO A 58 1.72 9.26 -4.70
CA PRO A 58 2.05 8.57 -3.46
C PRO A 58 3.38 7.83 -3.66
N ILE A 59 4.35 8.08 -2.77
CA ILE A 59 5.53 7.22 -2.67
C ILE A 59 4.99 5.81 -2.48
N ALA A 60 5.31 4.92 -3.43
CA ALA A 60 4.81 3.56 -3.39
C ALA A 60 5.16 2.94 -2.04
N SER A 61 4.16 2.61 -1.23
CA SER A 61 4.29 1.97 0.09
C SER A 61 4.20 0.45 0.03
N SER A 62 3.85 -0.08 -1.14
CA SER A 62 3.91 -1.50 -1.44
C SER A 62 4.28 -1.72 -2.90
N ILE A 63 4.78 -2.92 -3.22
CA ILE A 63 5.11 -3.32 -4.59
C ILE A 63 3.94 -3.16 -5.56
N TYR A 64 2.70 -3.33 -5.09
CA TYR A 64 1.47 -3.22 -5.87
C TYR A 64 1.15 -1.81 -6.38
N GLN A 65 1.86 -0.78 -5.90
CA GLN A 65 1.68 0.62 -6.31
C GLN A 65 2.70 1.05 -7.37
N CYS A 66 3.73 0.24 -7.63
CA CYS A 66 4.72 0.54 -8.64
C CYS A 66 4.16 0.40 -10.06
N MET A 67 4.49 1.35 -10.92
CA MET A 67 4.06 1.38 -12.34
C MET A 67 5.24 1.16 -13.31
N ASP A 68 6.47 1.09 -12.81
CA ASP A 68 7.69 0.88 -13.57
C ASP A 68 8.65 -0.09 -12.85
N LEU A 69 9.66 -0.55 -13.59
CA LEU A 69 10.66 -1.50 -13.08
C LEU A 69 11.61 -0.87 -12.04
N GLN A 70 11.79 0.45 -12.06
CA GLN A 70 12.71 1.13 -11.15
C GLN A 70 12.11 1.16 -9.73
N CYS A 71 10.83 1.51 -9.61
CA CYS A 71 10.07 1.45 -8.37
C CYS A 71 10.05 0.03 -7.78
N MET A 72 9.80 -0.98 -8.63
CA MET A 72 9.76 -2.38 -8.19
C MET A 72 11.11 -2.89 -7.68
N CYS A 73 12.23 -2.33 -8.16
CA CYS A 73 13.57 -2.81 -7.86
C CYS A 73 13.83 -2.90 -6.35
N ASN A 74 13.44 -1.85 -5.61
CA ASN A 74 13.64 -1.79 -4.16
C ASN A 74 12.85 -2.89 -3.43
N TYR A 75 11.62 -3.16 -3.86
CA TYR A 75 10.77 -4.19 -3.26
C TYR A 75 11.25 -5.61 -3.57
N LEU A 76 11.91 -5.80 -4.71
CA LEU A 76 12.49 -7.08 -5.12
C LEU A 76 13.91 -7.29 -4.56
N ARG A 77 14.38 -6.42 -3.66
CA ARG A 77 15.75 -6.43 -3.11
C ARG A 77 16.83 -6.35 -4.19
N GLY A 78 16.51 -5.69 -5.30
CA GLY A 78 17.44 -5.47 -6.41
C GLY A 78 18.35 -4.25 -6.19
N GLN A 79 19.39 -4.16 -7.00
CA GLN A 79 20.31 -3.02 -7.07
C GLN A 79 20.00 -2.19 -8.32
N LEU A 80 19.63 -0.93 -8.11
CA LEU A 80 19.36 0.02 -9.18
C LEU A 80 20.68 0.67 -9.63
N ALA A 81 21.05 0.48 -10.90
CA ALA A 81 22.20 1.13 -11.51
C ALA A 81 21.84 2.53 -12.00
N ALA A 82 22.85 3.38 -12.19
CA ALA A 82 22.68 4.78 -12.64
C ALA A 82 22.00 4.90 -14.02
N ASN A 83 22.06 3.85 -14.85
CA ASN A 83 21.39 3.77 -16.14
C ASN A 83 19.90 3.34 -16.04
N GLY A 84 19.35 3.22 -14.83
CA GLY A 84 17.96 2.83 -14.58
C GLY A 84 17.69 1.32 -14.69
N GLN A 85 18.72 0.50 -14.84
CA GLN A 85 18.59 -0.95 -14.86
C GLN A 85 18.61 -1.52 -13.43
N CYS A 86 17.83 -2.57 -13.18
CA CYS A 86 17.77 -3.23 -11.88
C CYS A 86 18.32 -4.65 -11.97
N SER A 87 19.31 -4.96 -11.13
CA SER A 87 19.87 -6.32 -10.98
C SER A 87 19.29 -7.00 -9.75
N LEU A 88 18.74 -8.20 -9.89
CA LEU A 88 18.14 -8.97 -8.80
C LEU A 88 19.22 -9.75 -8.01
N PRO A 89 18.94 -10.18 -6.76
CA PRO A 89 19.91 -10.93 -5.95
C PRO A 89 20.44 -12.22 -6.58
N ASN A 90 19.69 -12.79 -7.52
CA ASN A 90 20.09 -13.98 -8.27
C ASN A 90 20.95 -13.66 -9.51
N GLY A 91 21.40 -12.41 -9.68
CA GLY A 91 22.20 -11.94 -10.80
C GLY A 91 21.42 -11.68 -12.08
N GLN A 92 20.09 -11.86 -12.09
CA GLN A 92 19.27 -11.62 -13.26
C GLN A 92 18.86 -10.14 -13.35
N MET A 93 18.85 -9.61 -14.56
CA MET A 93 18.32 -8.27 -14.82
C MET A 93 16.80 -8.28 -14.82
N LEU A 94 16.20 -7.38 -14.05
CA LEU A 94 14.76 -7.16 -14.04
C LEU A 94 14.33 -6.55 -15.38
N ARG A 95 13.38 -7.21 -16.04
CA ARG A 95 12.84 -6.83 -17.35
C ARG A 95 11.34 -7.05 -17.38
N LYS A 96 10.68 -6.52 -18.42
CA LYS A 96 9.27 -6.81 -18.67
C LYS A 96 9.07 -8.32 -18.86
N ALA A 97 8.10 -8.87 -18.15
CA ALA A 97 7.73 -10.27 -18.28
C ALA A 97 7.03 -10.53 -19.62
N ILE A 98 7.28 -11.70 -20.20
CA ILE A 98 6.58 -12.18 -21.40
C ILE A 98 5.47 -13.12 -20.94
N ARG A 99 4.23 -12.81 -21.31
CA ARG A 99 3.08 -13.71 -21.08
C ARG A 99 3.05 -14.73 -22.21
N LYS A 100 3.29 -15.98 -21.86
CA LYS A 100 3.31 -17.12 -22.78
C LYS A 100 2.02 -17.93 -22.64
N GLU A 101 1.58 -18.55 -23.73
CA GLU A 101 0.48 -19.51 -23.66
C GLU A 101 0.94 -20.77 -22.89
N TYR A 102 0.07 -21.32 -22.05
CA TYR A 102 0.44 -22.36 -21.08
C TYR A 102 0.94 -23.67 -21.71
N ARG A 103 0.36 -24.09 -22.84
CA ARG A 103 0.71 -25.35 -23.53
C ARG A 103 2.05 -25.25 -24.25
N VAL A 104 2.50 -24.05 -24.61
CA VAL A 104 3.83 -23.83 -25.23
C VAL A 104 4.93 -23.54 -24.20
N MET A 105 4.64 -23.58 -22.91
CA MET A 105 5.65 -23.55 -21.85
C MET A 105 6.42 -24.87 -21.79
N THR A 106 7.72 -24.78 -21.53
CA THR A 106 8.52 -25.96 -21.18
C THR A 106 8.06 -26.54 -19.84
N ASP A 107 8.40 -27.80 -19.55
CA ASP A 107 8.02 -28.43 -18.28
C ASP A 107 8.58 -27.68 -17.07
N ASP A 108 9.83 -27.21 -17.17
CA ASP A 108 10.50 -26.40 -16.16
C ASP A 108 9.82 -25.04 -15.94
N GLU A 109 9.42 -24.34 -17.02
CA GLU A 109 8.63 -23.11 -16.91
C GLU A 109 7.30 -23.34 -16.22
N ARG A 110 6.61 -24.43 -16.58
CA ARG A 110 5.30 -24.82 -16.03
C ARG A 110 5.41 -25.19 -14.55
N GLN A 111 6.45 -25.93 -14.17
CA GLN A 111 6.70 -26.30 -12.78
C GLN A 111 6.95 -25.05 -11.92
N ARG A 112 7.77 -24.10 -12.38
CA ARG A 112 7.96 -22.82 -11.68
C ARG A 112 6.67 -22.02 -11.55
N TYR A 113 5.85 -21.97 -12.61
CA TYR A 113 4.56 -21.29 -12.57
C TYR A 113 3.64 -21.88 -11.49
N HIS A 114 3.52 -23.22 -11.43
CA HIS A 114 2.73 -23.88 -10.39
C HIS A 114 3.28 -23.67 -8.98
N ALA A 115 4.61 -23.75 -8.81
CA ALA A 115 5.24 -23.50 -7.52
C ALA A 115 4.99 -22.05 -7.02
N ALA A 116 5.03 -21.08 -7.94
CA ALA A 116 4.71 -19.69 -7.63
C ALA A 116 3.24 -19.53 -7.21
N LEU A 117 2.29 -20.13 -7.95
CA LEU A 117 0.87 -20.08 -7.58
C LEU A 117 0.59 -20.74 -6.22
N GLN A 118 1.23 -21.88 -5.93
CA GLN A 118 1.10 -22.54 -4.63
C GLN A 118 1.65 -21.67 -3.51
N THR A 119 2.81 -21.05 -3.69
CA THR A 119 3.37 -20.09 -2.73
C THR A 119 2.40 -18.93 -2.45
N LEU A 120 1.81 -18.35 -3.50
CA LEU A 120 0.82 -17.27 -3.37
C LEU A 120 -0.46 -17.72 -2.64
N LYS A 121 -0.87 -18.97 -2.82
CA LYS A 121 -2.01 -19.51 -2.08
C LYS A 121 -1.67 -19.74 -0.61
N GLN A 122 -0.51 -20.33 -0.33
CA GLN A 122 -0.06 -20.66 1.02
C GLN A 122 0.17 -19.41 1.89
N ASN A 123 0.70 -18.33 1.31
CA ASN A 123 0.92 -17.07 2.04
C ASN A 123 -0.32 -16.15 2.05
N GLY A 124 -1.44 -16.58 1.45
CA GLY A 124 -2.71 -15.86 1.46
C GLY A 124 -2.86 -14.73 0.43
N GLU A 125 -1.83 -14.43 -0.38
CA GLU A 125 -1.91 -13.38 -1.40
C GLU A 125 -2.92 -13.73 -2.50
N TYR A 126 -3.00 -15.00 -2.91
CA TYR A 126 -4.00 -15.46 -3.88
C TYR A 126 -5.43 -15.19 -3.39
N ASP A 127 -5.69 -15.39 -2.10
CA ASP A 127 -7.01 -15.15 -1.51
C ASP A 127 -7.29 -13.66 -1.36
N ARG A 128 -6.26 -12.87 -1.03
CA ARG A 128 -6.34 -11.41 -0.98
C ARG A 128 -6.75 -10.83 -2.35
N ILE A 129 -6.10 -11.24 -3.44
CA ILE A 129 -6.45 -10.76 -4.79
C ILE A 129 -7.83 -11.29 -5.23
N SER A 130 -8.16 -12.53 -4.88
CA SER A 130 -9.48 -13.12 -5.19
C SER A 130 -10.62 -12.34 -4.53
N ARG A 131 -10.41 -11.87 -3.29
CA ARG A 131 -11.37 -11.00 -2.59
C ARG A 131 -11.59 -9.65 -3.26
N ILE A 132 -10.57 -9.08 -3.90
CA ILE A 132 -10.69 -7.81 -4.62
C ILE A 132 -11.65 -7.97 -5.80
N HIS A 133 -11.53 -9.06 -6.56
CA HIS A 133 -12.43 -9.37 -7.66
C HIS A 133 -13.84 -9.75 -7.18
N SER A 134 -13.96 -10.53 -6.09
CA SER A 134 -15.26 -11.05 -5.63
C SER A 134 -16.17 -10.00 -5.01
N HIS A 135 -15.65 -8.84 -4.59
CA HIS A 135 -16.45 -7.73 -4.07
C HIS A 135 -17.09 -6.91 -5.20
N SER A 136 -17.98 -7.54 -5.97
CA SER A 136 -18.66 -6.93 -7.12
C SER A 136 -19.35 -5.59 -6.84
N THR A 137 -19.81 -5.37 -5.60
CA THR A 137 -20.44 -4.11 -5.16
C THR A 137 -19.45 -2.96 -4.94
N LYS A 138 -18.15 -3.25 -4.74
CA LYS A 138 -17.09 -2.25 -4.61
C LYS A 138 -16.29 -2.06 -5.90
N VAL A 139 -16.29 -3.06 -6.78
CA VAL A 139 -15.61 -3.05 -8.09
C VAL A 139 -16.61 -3.23 -9.23
N GLY A 140 -17.58 -2.32 -9.34
CA GLY A 140 -18.56 -2.34 -10.43
C GLY A 140 -17.94 -2.29 -11.84
N GLY A 141 -16.71 -1.79 -11.97
CA GLY A 141 -15.95 -1.81 -13.21
C GLY A 141 -15.40 -3.18 -13.62
N ALA A 142 -15.44 -4.18 -12.74
CA ALA A 142 -14.95 -5.52 -13.03
C ALA A 142 -15.87 -6.28 -13.99
N HIS A 143 -17.15 -5.93 -14.13
CA HIS A 143 -18.11 -6.67 -14.96
C HIS A 143 -19.09 -5.74 -15.69
N SER A 144 -19.68 -6.23 -16.77
CA SER A 144 -20.88 -5.66 -17.41
C SER A 144 -20.83 -4.16 -17.73
N GLY A 145 -19.65 -3.65 -18.09
CA GLY A 145 -19.47 -2.23 -18.41
C GLY A 145 -18.20 -1.96 -19.21
N PRO A 146 -18.02 -0.72 -19.71
CA PRO A 146 -16.88 -0.34 -20.54
C PRO A 146 -15.53 -0.46 -19.80
N ALA A 147 -15.54 -0.47 -18.47
CA ALA A 147 -14.36 -0.65 -17.64
C ALA A 147 -13.90 -2.11 -17.51
N PHE A 148 -14.65 -3.10 -18.04
CA PHE A 148 -14.35 -4.53 -17.90
C PHE A 148 -12.90 -4.89 -18.29
N LEU A 149 -12.48 -4.50 -19.50
CA LEU A 149 -11.14 -4.82 -20.01
C LEU A 149 -10.03 -4.01 -19.30
N PRO A 150 -10.15 -2.68 -19.12
CA PRO A 150 -9.15 -1.92 -18.34
C PRO A 150 -8.99 -2.41 -16.90
N TRP A 151 -10.07 -2.76 -16.23
CA TRP A 151 -10.03 -3.26 -14.85
C TRP A 151 -9.23 -4.57 -14.77
N HIS A 152 -9.54 -5.55 -15.63
CA HIS A 152 -8.84 -6.83 -15.66
C HIS A 152 -7.37 -6.72 -16.13
N ARG A 153 -7.08 -5.74 -17.00
CA ARG A 153 -5.71 -5.43 -17.42
C ARG A 153 -4.85 -5.01 -16.24
N GLU A 154 -5.35 -4.13 -15.38
CA GLU A 154 -4.63 -3.70 -14.19
C GLU A 154 -4.63 -4.78 -13.09
N PHE A 155 -5.75 -5.50 -12.92
CA PHE A 155 -5.83 -6.62 -11.99
C PHE A 155 -4.77 -7.69 -12.28
N SER A 156 -4.56 -8.04 -13.56
CA SER A 156 -3.56 -9.06 -13.94
C SER A 156 -2.10 -8.58 -13.83
N LYS A 157 -1.85 -7.30 -13.55
CA LYS A 157 -0.50 -6.75 -13.36
C LYS A 157 -0.10 -6.69 -11.89
N ARG A 158 -1.08 -6.62 -10.99
CA ARG A 158 -0.91 -6.45 -9.55
C ARG A 158 -0.93 -7.81 -8.87
#